data_AF-G3AM11-F1
#
_entry.id   AF-G3AM11-F1
#
_cell.length_a   1.000
_cell.length_b   1.000
_cell.length_c   1.000
_cell.angle_alpha   90.00
_cell.angle_beta   90.00
_cell.angle_gamma   90.00
#
_symmetry.space_group_name_H-M   'P 1'
#
loop_
_entity.id
_entity.type
_entity.pdbx_description
1 polymer ?
#
loop_
_entity_poly.entity_id
_entity_poly.type
_entity_poly.pdbx_seq_one_letter_code
_entity_poly.pdbx_strand_id
1 'polypeptide(L)'
;MLTRLGLRGLPSTARTTARRNFQSSARAMNEIYGTPAEGPYSNIPFKVVGRKVIPFSVFFFGIMGTFFAFPFITTWWHLKKSGSLAKSD
;
A
#
# COMPACT_ATOMS: atom_id res chain seq x y z
N MET A 1 14.10 78.69 -4.01
CA MET A 1 14.01 77.56 -4.96
C MET A 1 13.91 76.27 -4.15
N LEU A 2 13.00 75.38 -4.57
CA LEU A 2 12.52 74.19 -3.86
C LEU A 2 13.56 73.07 -3.69
N THR A 3 13.38 72.36 -2.58
CA THR A 3 13.92 71.10 -2.07
C THR A 3 14.17 70.02 -3.13
N ARG A 4 15.38 69.44 -3.16
CA ARG A 4 15.67 68.16 -3.85
C ARG A 4 15.73 67.04 -2.80
N LEU A 5 14.56 66.52 -2.46
CA LEU A 5 14.38 65.33 -1.64
C LEU A 5 14.84 64.12 -2.46
N GLY A 6 16.07 63.67 -2.21
CA GLY A 6 16.60 62.43 -2.78
C GLY A 6 15.83 61.25 -2.20
N LEU A 7 14.99 60.64 -3.05
CA LEU A 7 14.23 59.42 -2.81
C LEU A 7 15.20 58.25 -2.55
N ARG A 8 15.70 58.12 -1.32
CA ARG A 8 16.50 56.98 -0.87
C ARG A 8 15.57 55.79 -0.65
N GLY A 9 15.72 54.79 -1.51
CA GLY A 9 15.47 53.39 -1.19
C GLY A 9 14.00 53.02 -1.05
N LEU A 10 13.29 52.94 -2.17
CA LEU A 10 12.14 52.04 -2.27
C LEU A 10 12.62 50.64 -1.80
N PRO A 11 12.01 50.02 -0.78
CA PRO A 11 12.34 48.67 -0.43
C PRO A 11 12.06 47.79 -1.64
N SER A 12 13.14 47.20 -2.15
CA SER A 12 13.21 46.06 -3.04
C SER A 12 11.89 45.31 -3.05
N THR A 13 11.25 45.26 -4.23
CA THR A 13 10.22 44.31 -4.61
C THR A 13 10.31 43.08 -3.71
N ALA A 14 9.35 42.92 -2.81
CA ALA A 14 9.29 41.79 -1.91
C ALA A 14 9.37 40.55 -2.77
N ARG A 15 10.53 39.90 -2.78
CA ARG A 15 10.81 38.72 -3.59
C ARG A 15 9.87 37.66 -3.05
N THR A 16 8.76 37.44 -3.75
CA THR A 16 7.81 36.35 -3.52
C THR A 16 8.58 35.06 -3.72
N THR A 17 9.22 34.63 -2.64
CA THR A 17 9.98 33.40 -2.61
C THR A 17 8.94 32.31 -2.60
N ALA A 18 8.79 31.60 -3.71
CA ALA A 18 7.85 30.50 -3.84
C ALA A 18 8.17 29.46 -2.76
N ARG A 19 7.49 29.53 -1.62
CA ARG A 19 7.54 28.47 -0.62
C ARG A 19 6.76 27.30 -1.21
N ARG A 20 7.44 26.18 -1.46
CA ARG A 20 6.77 24.95 -1.85
C ARG A 20 5.81 24.60 -0.72
N ASN A 21 4.50 24.61 -1.01
CA ASN A 21 3.49 24.09 -0.10
C ASN A 21 3.69 22.58 -0.02
N PHE A 22 4.56 22.14 0.89
CA PHE A 22 4.67 20.75 1.25
C PHE A 22 3.37 20.36 1.95
N GLN A 23 2.40 19.87 1.18
CA GLN A 23 1.16 19.38 1.72
C GLN A 23 1.40 17.98 2.32
N SER A 24 1.42 17.85 3.65
CA SER A 24 1.45 16.54 4.32
C SER A 24 0.02 16.00 4.45
N SER A 25 -0.50 15.37 3.40
CA SER A 25 -1.93 15.07 3.28
C SER A 25 -2.46 13.91 4.15
N ALA A 26 -1.61 13.09 4.79
CA ALA A 26 -2.09 11.92 5.55
C ALA A 26 -1.66 11.88 7.03
N ARG A 27 -0.64 12.66 7.44
CA ARG A 27 -0.03 12.54 8.76
C ARG A 27 -0.69 13.39 9.86
N ALA A 28 -1.38 14.47 9.50
CA ALA A 28 -1.75 15.52 10.45
C ALA A 28 -3.17 15.38 11.06
N MET A 29 -3.98 14.39 10.67
CA MET A 29 -5.44 14.48 10.86
C MET A 29 -6.08 13.28 11.57
N ASN A 30 -5.36 12.58 12.46
CA ASN A 30 -6.00 11.46 13.15
C ASN A 30 -5.56 11.28 14.61
N GLU A 31 -5.94 12.24 15.47
CA GLU A 31 -5.87 12.06 16.92
C GLU A 31 -6.80 10.94 17.43
N ILE A 32 -7.86 10.59 16.69
CA ILE A 32 -8.89 9.63 17.13
C ILE A 32 -8.50 8.18 16.80
N TYR A 33 -7.96 7.92 15.61
CA TYR A 33 -7.61 6.56 15.16
C TYR A 33 -6.10 6.29 15.04
N GLY A 34 -5.26 7.23 15.48
CA GLY A 34 -3.80 7.10 15.48
C GLY A 34 -3.16 7.34 14.11
N THR A 35 -1.82 7.31 14.08
CA THR A 35 -1.05 7.45 12.85
C THR A 35 -1.08 6.14 12.04
N PRO A 36 -1.27 6.20 10.71
CA PRO A 36 -1.14 5.01 9.86
C PRO A 36 0.22 4.34 10.06
N ALA A 37 0.23 3.01 10.07
CA ALA A 37 1.48 2.26 10.18
C ALA A 37 2.41 2.61 9.00
N GLU A 38 3.66 2.89 9.31
CA GLU A 38 4.68 3.23 8.32
C GLU A 38 5.68 2.09 8.18
N GLY A 39 6.14 1.82 6.95
CA GLY A 39 7.18 0.83 6.68
C GLY A 39 6.95 0.03 5.40
N PRO A 40 7.92 -0.84 5.04
CA PRO A 40 7.91 -1.57 3.77
C PRO A 40 6.75 -2.58 3.63
N TYR A 41 6.13 -2.96 4.74
CA TYR A 41 5.04 -3.95 4.78
C TYR A 41 3.76 -3.38 5.41
N SER A 42 3.67 -2.07 5.61
CA SER A 42 2.49 -1.46 6.24
C SER A 42 1.32 -1.25 5.27
N ASN A 43 1.57 -1.39 3.97
CA ASN A 43 0.58 -1.20 2.90
C ASN A 43 -0.08 -2.51 2.43
N ILE A 44 0.29 -3.66 3.00
CA ILE A 44 -0.20 -4.97 2.58
C ILE A 44 -1.08 -5.61 3.66
N PRO A 45 -2.19 -6.27 3.28
CA PRO A 45 -3.17 -6.81 4.22
C PRO A 45 -2.73 -8.12 4.89
N PHE A 46 -1.44 -8.46 4.86
CA PHE A 46 -0.92 -9.68 5.46
C PHE A 46 0.48 -9.45 6.04
N LYS A 47 0.76 -10.14 7.15
CA LYS A 47 2.05 -10.05 7.82
C LYS A 47 3.12 -10.79 7.02
N VAL A 48 4.25 -10.17 6.71
CA VAL A 48 5.39 -10.85 6.05
C VAL A 48 6.44 -11.27 7.10
N VAL A 49 6.83 -10.33 7.97
CA VAL A 49 7.89 -10.51 8.96
C VAL A 49 7.30 -10.72 10.36
N GLY A 50 7.99 -11.45 11.25
CA GLY A 50 7.58 -11.62 12.65
C GLY A 50 6.36 -12.54 12.84
N ARG A 51 6.21 -13.54 11.95
CA ARG A 51 5.26 -14.64 12.13
C ARG A 51 5.82 -15.65 13.14
N LYS A 52 4.99 -16.09 14.10
CA LYS A 52 5.43 -16.99 15.19
C LYS A 52 5.30 -18.48 14.86
N VAL A 53 4.27 -18.86 14.10
CA VAL A 53 3.89 -20.28 13.91
C VAL A 53 4.20 -20.77 12.50
N ILE A 54 3.77 -20.02 11.47
CA ILE A 54 3.87 -20.45 10.08
C ILE A 54 4.84 -19.52 9.34
N PRO A 55 5.93 -20.03 8.76
CA PRO A 55 6.81 -19.25 7.89
C PRO A 55 6.04 -18.64 6.72
N PHE A 56 6.42 -17.44 6.28
CA PHE A 56 5.72 -16.73 5.21
C PHE A 56 5.66 -17.54 3.90
N SER A 57 6.74 -18.24 3.55
CA SER A 57 6.82 -19.09 2.36
C SER A 57 5.73 -20.16 2.35
N VAL A 58 5.57 -20.89 3.46
CA VAL A 58 4.56 -21.94 3.60
C VAL A 58 3.15 -21.36 3.48
N PHE A 59 2.89 -20.21 4.09
CA PHE A 59 1.59 -19.54 3.96
C PHE A 59 1.30 -19.09 2.52
N PHE A 60 2.26 -18.43 1.88
CA PHE A 60 2.10 -17.88 0.55
C PHE A 60 1.91 -19.00 -0.48
N PHE A 61 2.81 -19.98 -0.50
CA PHE A 61 2.70 -21.13 -1.40
C PHE A 61 1.55 -22.07 -1.03
N GLY A 62 1.13 -22.14 0.23
CA GLY A 62 -0.06 -22.88 0.64
C GLY A 62 -1.33 -22.28 0.04
N ILE A 63 -1.51 -20.95 0.10
CA ILE A 63 -2.65 -20.27 -0.53
C ILE A 63 -2.60 -20.46 -2.04
N MET A 64 -1.46 -20.13 -2.68
CA MET A 64 -1.31 -20.25 -4.14
C MET A 64 -1.52 -21.69 -4.60
N GLY A 65 -0.96 -22.67 -3.89
CA GLY A 65 -1.11 -24.09 -4.18
C GLY A 65 -2.55 -24.58 -4.01
N THR A 66 -3.28 -24.06 -3.02
CA THR A 66 -4.71 -24.42 -2.81
C THR A 66 -5.57 -23.93 -3.98
N PHE A 67 -5.39 -22.67 -4.39
CA PHE A 67 -6.12 -22.13 -5.54
C PHE A 67 -5.69 -22.77 -6.86
N PHE A 68 -4.41 -23.11 -7.00
CA PHE A 68 -3.92 -23.88 -8.14
C PHE A 68 -4.54 -25.29 -8.19
N ALA A 69 -4.70 -25.95 -7.04
CA ALA A 69 -5.28 -27.29 -6.94
C ALA A 69 -6.80 -27.31 -7.13
N PHE A 70 -7.49 -26.18 -6.93
CA PHE A 70 -8.94 -26.06 -7.00
C PHE A 70 -9.59 -26.65 -8.28
N PRO A 71 -9.15 -26.30 -9.51
CA PRO A 71 -9.72 -26.90 -10.73
C PRO A 71 -9.52 -28.42 -10.79
N PHE A 72 -8.39 -28.94 -10.32
CA PHE A 72 -8.12 -30.38 -10.36
C PHE A 72 -8.99 -31.16 -9.38
N ILE A 73 -9.16 -30.64 -8.17
CA ILE A 73 -10.03 -31.25 -7.14
C ILE A 73 -11.49 -31.22 -7.60
N THR A 74 -11.94 -30.10 -8.16
CA THR A 74 -13.32 -29.98 -8.67
C THR A 74 -13.55 -30.90 -9.86
N THR A 75 -12.65 -30.96 -10.84
CA THR A 75 -12.72 -31.93 -11.94
C THR A 75 -12.69 -33.37 -11.44
N TRP A 76 -11.80 -33.72 -10.51
CA TRP A 76 -11.78 -35.06 -9.90
C TRP A 76 -13.12 -35.42 -9.26
N TRP A 77 -13.73 -34.50 -8.52
CA TRP A 77 -15.04 -34.69 -7.91
C TRP A 77 -16.12 -34.96 -8.97
N HIS A 78 -16.13 -34.19 -10.05
CA HIS A 78 -17.07 -34.38 -11.15
C HIS A 78 -16.83 -35.70 -11.90
N LEU A 79 -15.59 -36.07 -12.20
CA LEU A 79 -15.23 -37.33 -12.85
C LEU A 79 -15.57 -38.55 -12.00
N LYS A 80 -15.44 -38.43 -10.67
CA LYS A 80 -15.89 -39.46 -9.73
C LYS A 80 -17.41 -39.62 -9.77
N LYS A 81 -18.15 -38.50 -9.79
CA LYS A 81 -19.62 -38.53 -9.87
C LYS A 81 -20.15 -39.04 -11.21
N SER A 82 -19.45 -38.78 -12.32
CA SER A 82 -19.84 -39.28 -13.65
C SER A 82 -19.50 -40.76 -13.87
N GLY A 83 -18.85 -41.42 -12.90
CA GLY A 83 -18.40 -42.80 -13.05
C GLY A 83 -17.17 -42.95 -13.96
N SER A 84 -16.60 -41.85 -14.45
CA SER A 84 -15.43 -41.87 -15.33
C SER A 84 -14.16 -42.36 -14.64
N LEU A 85 -14.14 -42.37 -13.31
CA LEU A 85 -13.06 -42.94 -12.49
C LEU A 85 -13.42 -44.30 -11.86
N ALA A 86 -14.56 -44.90 -12.24
CA ALA A 86 -14.87 -46.26 -11.83
C ALA A 86 -13.93 -47.22 -12.56
N LYS A 87 -13.43 -48.22 -11.84
CA LYS A 87 -12.54 -49.24 -12.41
C LYS A 87 -13.30 -49.99 -13.51
N SER A 88 -12.78 -49.97 -14.73
CA SER A 88 -13.23 -50.89 -15.77
C SER A 88 -12.64 -52.26 -15.44
N ASP A 89 -13.50 -53.23 -15.14
CA ASP A 89 -13.12 -54.65 -15.03
C ASP A 89 -12.66 -55.21 -16.37
#